data_AF-A0A363NX88-F1
#
_entry.id   AF-A0A363NX88-F1
#
_cell.length_a   1.000
_cell.length_b   1.000
_cell.length_c   1.000
_cell.angle_alpha   90.00
_cell.angle_beta   90.00
_cell.angle_gamma   90.00
#
_symmetry.space_group_name_H-M   'P 1'
#
loop_
_entity.id
_entity.type
_entity.pdbx_description
1 polymer ?
#
loop_
_entity_poly.entity_id
_entity_poly.type
_entity_poly.pdbx_seq_one_letter_code
_entity_poly.pdbx_strand_id
1 'polypeptide(L)'
;MYLQLINFVKSEAELSTDLDMVFYMLKHLSTLKKLPKIMDSSIFQRFFRLARYAKLSKEDQAMYDISLKRKWDAEVVRQWQIEEQERKIAEGMEKGLAEGMEKGMEMGMEKGLEKGLAEGERKKSIEVARELKKEGAALELIIRCTKLTAEEIEKL
;
A
#
# COMPACT_ATOMS: atom_id res chain seq x y z
N MET A 1 -9.50 -6.42 33.85
CA MET A 1 -10.96 -6.53 34.02
C MET A 1 -11.58 -5.22 33.55
N TYR A 2 -12.27 -5.22 32.40
CA TYR A 2 -12.94 -4.02 31.88
C TYR A 2 -14.39 -4.01 32.38
N LEU A 3 -14.82 -2.92 33.01
CA LEU A 3 -16.19 -2.75 33.51
C LEU A 3 -17.00 -1.95 32.50
N GLN A 4 -18.07 -2.55 31.97
CA GLN A 4 -18.98 -1.92 31.00
C GLN A 4 -20.31 -1.57 31.67
N LEU A 5 -20.64 -0.28 31.74
CA LEU A 5 -21.90 0.26 32.30
C LEU A 5 -23.16 -0.29 31.59
N ILE A 6 -23.04 -0.64 30.31
CA ILE A 6 -24.15 -1.13 29.47
C ILE A 6 -24.75 -2.43 30.02
N ASN A 7 -23.94 -3.28 30.68
CA ASN A 7 -24.36 -4.60 31.16
C ASN A 7 -24.93 -4.58 32.58
N PHE A 8 -25.07 -3.41 33.21
CA PHE A 8 -25.64 -3.30 34.55
C PHE A 8 -27.18 -3.28 34.48
N VAL A 9 -27.86 -4.35 34.88
CA VAL A 9 -29.34 -4.52 34.76
C VAL A 9 -30.05 -4.61 36.13
N LYS A 10 -29.31 -4.57 37.24
CA LYS A 10 -29.86 -4.73 38.60
C LYS A 10 -30.83 -3.61 38.97
N SER A 11 -31.91 -3.97 39.66
CA SER A 11 -32.93 -3.07 40.22
C SER A 11 -32.62 -2.65 41.67
N GLU A 12 -33.33 -1.66 42.22
CA GLU A 12 -33.08 -1.13 43.58
C GLU A 12 -33.10 -2.18 44.69
N ALA A 13 -33.91 -3.24 44.52
CA ALA A 13 -34.02 -4.34 45.47
C ALA A 13 -32.84 -5.33 45.42
N GLU A 14 -32.02 -5.27 44.36
CA GLU A 14 -30.92 -6.20 44.09
C GLU A 14 -29.54 -5.58 44.35
N LEU A 15 -29.51 -4.37 44.90
CA LEU A 15 -28.29 -3.64 45.24
C LEU A 15 -27.71 -4.17 46.55
N SER A 16 -26.77 -5.12 46.46
CA SER A 16 -26.14 -5.73 47.64
C SER A 16 -24.76 -5.19 47.96
N THR A 17 -24.07 -4.57 47.00
CA THR A 17 -22.70 -4.07 47.18
C THR A 17 -22.56 -2.57 46.90
N ASP A 18 -21.57 -1.92 47.52
CA ASP A 18 -21.28 -0.50 47.30
C ASP A 18 -20.99 -0.19 45.82
N LEU A 19 -20.34 -1.11 45.10
CA LEU A 19 -20.10 -0.98 43.66
C LEU A 19 -21.39 -1.05 42.86
N ASP A 20 -22.31 -1.95 43.19
CA ASP A 20 -23.62 -2.03 42.53
C ASP A 20 -24.41 -0.73 42.72
N MET A 21 -24.36 -0.14 43.92
CA MET A 21 -25.02 1.13 44.20
C MET A 21 -24.40 2.30 43.40
N VAL A 22 -23.07 2.31 43.21
CA VAL A 22 -22.38 3.29 42.36
C VAL A 22 -22.81 3.14 40.89
N PHE A 23 -22.86 1.90 40.37
CA PHE A 23 -23.29 1.64 38.99
C PHE A 23 -24.76 1.98 38.75
N TYR A 24 -25.64 1.63 39.68
CA TYR A 24 -27.05 2.01 39.63
C TYR A 24 -27.20 3.53 39.58
N MET A 25 -26.48 4.25 40.43
CA MET A 25 -26.53 5.71 40.42
C MET A 25 -26.06 6.30 39.08
N LEU A 26 -24.92 5.84 38.54
CA LEU A 26 -24.39 6.33 37.27
C LEU A 26 -25.36 6.06 36.11
N LYS A 27 -26.00 4.89 36.10
CA LYS A 27 -26.99 4.52 35.08
C LYS A 27 -28.25 5.38 35.15
N HIS A 28 -28.69 5.75 36.35
CA HIS A 28 -29.96 6.45 36.59
C HIS A 28 -29.80 7.94 36.93
N LEU A 29 -28.58 8.49 36.82
CA LEU A 29 -28.21 9.83 37.26
C LEU A 29 -29.04 10.95 36.59
N SER A 30 -29.40 10.76 35.31
CA SER A 30 -30.22 11.70 34.53
C SER A 30 -31.71 11.68 34.91
N THR A 31 -32.19 10.57 35.47
CA THR A 31 -33.60 10.34 35.83
C THR A 31 -33.91 10.57 37.31
N LEU A 32 -32.89 10.60 38.17
CA LEU A 32 -33.04 10.77 39.62
C LEU A 32 -33.36 12.24 39.97
N LYS A 33 -34.64 12.53 40.23
CA LYS A 33 -35.10 13.86 40.70
C LYS A 33 -34.82 14.10 42.19
N LYS A 34 -34.66 13.04 42.98
CA LYS A 34 -34.31 13.08 44.40
C LYS A 34 -33.34 11.95 44.72
N LEU A 35 -32.44 12.21 45.64
CA LEU A 35 -31.46 11.23 46.10
C LEU A 35 -32.17 10.10 46.88
N PRO A 36 -32.05 8.82 46.49
CA PRO A 36 -32.54 7.70 47.28
C PRO A 36 -31.82 7.62 48.63
N LYS A 37 -32.53 7.19 49.69
CA LYS A 37 -31.97 7.04 51.06
C LYS A 37 -30.80 6.04 51.16
N ILE A 38 -30.66 5.16 50.17
CA ILE A 38 -29.56 4.18 50.06
C ILE A 38 -28.19 4.89 49.86
N MET A 39 -28.20 6.18 49.53
CA MET A 39 -27.01 6.96 49.17
C MET A 39 -26.28 7.64 50.35
N ASP A 40 -26.70 7.39 51.59
CA ASP A 40 -26.05 7.94 52.81
C ASP A 40 -24.79 7.19 53.26
N SER A 41 -24.23 6.32 52.41
CA SER A 41 -23.00 5.59 52.74
C SER A 41 -21.76 6.48 52.71
N SER A 42 -20.78 6.16 53.57
CA SER A 42 -19.52 6.91 53.71
C SER A 42 -18.68 6.95 52.42
N ILE A 43 -18.86 5.95 51.54
CA ILE A 43 -18.21 5.85 50.24
C ILE A 43 -18.80 6.88 49.27
N PHE A 44 -20.12 7.08 49.27
CA PHE A 44 -20.76 8.10 48.44
C PHE A 44 -20.37 9.52 48.85
N GLN A 45 -20.24 9.79 50.15
CA GLN A 45 -19.76 11.09 50.60
C GLN A 45 -18.32 11.37 50.13
N ARG A 46 -17.45 10.36 50.10
CA ARG A 46 -16.09 10.48 49.51
C ARG A 46 -16.15 10.66 47.99
N PHE A 47 -17.00 9.91 47.30
CA PHE A 47 -17.21 10.03 45.86
C PHE A 47 -17.73 11.42 45.47
N PHE A 48 -18.77 11.93 46.14
CA PHE A 48 -19.29 13.28 45.89
C PHE A 48 -18.32 14.38 46.28
N ARG A 49 -17.45 14.16 47.27
CA ARG A 49 -16.36 15.10 47.59
C ARG A 49 -15.32 15.13 46.46
N LEU A 50 -14.96 13.98 45.91
CA LEU A 50 -14.09 13.86 44.75
C LEU A 50 -14.75 14.37 43.46
N ALA A 51 -16.05 14.15 43.26
CA ALA A 51 -16.79 14.65 42.11
C ALA A 51 -17.07 16.16 42.20
N ARG A 52 -17.24 16.73 43.41
CA ARG A 52 -17.23 18.19 43.61
C ARG A 52 -15.87 18.80 43.32
N TYR A 53 -14.80 18.09 43.68
CA TYR A 53 -13.44 18.47 43.34
C TYR A 53 -13.18 18.35 41.82
N ALA A 54 -13.71 17.31 41.19
CA ALA A 54 -13.64 17.02 39.76
C ALA A 54 -14.86 17.54 38.98
N LYS A 55 -15.51 18.61 39.47
CA LYS A 55 -16.57 19.30 38.75
C LYS A 55 -15.92 19.85 37.47
N LEU A 56 -15.93 19.08 36.38
CA LEU A 56 -15.27 19.43 35.12
C LEU A 56 -15.63 20.87 34.78
N SER A 57 -14.65 21.76 34.90
CA SER A 57 -14.79 23.11 34.38
C SER A 57 -14.76 23.02 32.86
N LYS A 58 -15.17 24.10 32.19
CA LYS A 58 -15.01 24.21 30.72
C LYS A 58 -13.55 24.00 30.29
N GLU A 59 -12.58 24.23 31.19
CA GLU A 59 -11.17 23.95 30.92
C GLU A 59 -10.87 22.45 30.77
N ASP A 60 -11.46 21.56 31.57
CA ASP A 60 -11.16 20.11 31.47
C ASP A 60 -11.70 19.49 30.17
N GLN A 61 -12.90 19.91 29.75
CA GLN A 61 -13.47 19.54 28.45
C GLN A 61 -12.62 20.08 27.30
N ALA A 62 -12.21 21.34 27.37
CA ALA A 62 -11.32 21.94 26.37
C ALA A 62 -9.95 21.23 26.31
N MET A 63 -9.38 20.83 27.45
CA MET A 63 -8.12 20.09 27.50
C MET A 63 -8.24 18.70 26.87
N TYR A 64 -9.34 17.99 27.09
CA TYR A 64 -9.61 16.72 26.44
C TYR A 64 -9.76 16.88 24.92
N ASP A 65 -10.54 17.86 24.46
CA ASP A 65 -10.75 18.14 23.04
C ASP A 65 -9.44 18.55 22.33
N ILE A 66 -8.60 19.37 22.98
CA ILE A 66 -7.26 19.71 22.50
C ILE A 66 -6.40 18.46 22.36
N SER A 67 -6.46 17.55 23.34
CA SER A 67 -5.67 16.31 23.30
C SER A 67 -6.12 15.38 22.16
N LEU A 68 -7.43 15.30 21.90
CA LEU A 68 -7.99 14.48 20.84
C LEU A 68 -7.64 15.07 19.47
N LYS A 69 -7.79 16.39 19.31
CA LYS A 69 -7.41 17.11 18.10
C LYS A 69 -5.94 16.91 17.76
N ARG A 70 -5.03 17.03 18.74
CA ARG A 70 -3.58 16.79 18.52
C ARG A 70 -3.28 15.37 18.03
N LYS A 71 -4.00 14.37 18.53
CA LYS A 71 -3.83 12.98 18.07
C LYS A 71 -4.30 12.81 16.64
N TRP A 72 -5.44 13.40 16.29
CA TRP A 72 -5.95 13.37 14.91
C TRP A 72 -5.06 14.14 13.94
N ASP A 73 -4.59 15.33 14.31
CA ASP A 73 -3.66 16.11 13.50
C ASP A 73 -2.36 15.31 13.23
N ALA A 74 -1.84 14.61 14.25
CA ALA A 74 -0.68 13.75 14.10
C ALA A 74 -0.95 12.53 13.20
N GLU A 75 -2.13 11.92 13.31
CA GLU A 75 -2.51 10.75 12.51
C GLU A 75 -2.72 11.12 11.04
N VAL A 76 -3.36 12.26 10.76
CA VAL A 76 -3.58 12.76 9.39
C VAL A 76 -2.24 13.02 8.71
N VAL A 77 -1.29 13.66 9.39
CA VAL A 77 0.06 13.90 8.85
C VAL A 77 0.76 12.57 8.56
N ARG A 78 0.64 11.58 9.46
CA ARG A 78 1.22 10.25 9.28
C ARG A 78 0.61 9.53 8.08
N GLN A 79 -0.71 9.56 7.92
CA GLN A 79 -1.40 8.94 6.79
C GLN A 79 -0.99 9.58 5.47
N TRP A 80 -0.95 10.91 5.40
CA TRP A 80 -0.48 11.62 4.21
C TRP A 80 0.96 11.24 3.83
N GLN A 81 1.85 11.07 4.82
CA GLN A 81 3.21 10.63 4.56
C GLN A 81 3.28 9.20 3.99
N ILE A 82 2.43 8.30 4.48
CA ILE A 82 2.35 6.92 3.99
C ILE A 82 1.83 6.92 2.55
N GLU A 83 0.71 7.59 2.29
CA GLU A 83 0.11 7.68 0.95
C GLU A 83 1.07 8.31 -0.07
N GLU A 84 1.78 9.36 0.33
CA GLU A 84 2.78 10.01 -0.53
C GLU A 84 3.97 9.09 -0.83
N GLN A 85 4.40 8.28 0.14
CA GLN A 85 5.46 7.29 -0.10
C GLN A 85 4.98 6.17 -1.02
N GLU A 86 3.78 5.63 -0.80
CA GLU A 86 3.17 4.62 -1.65
C GLU A 86 3.02 5.13 -3.08
N ARG A 87 2.55 6.38 -3.26
CA ARG A 87 2.45 6.99 -4.58
C ARG A 87 3.81 7.12 -5.26
N LYS A 88 4.83 7.57 -4.55
CA LYS A 88 6.20 7.68 -5.10
C LYS A 88 6.79 6.32 -5.48
N ILE A 89 6.52 5.28 -4.68
CA ILE A 89 6.95 3.92 -4.99
C ILE A 89 6.24 3.40 -6.23
N ALA A 90 4.91 3.61 -6.32
CA ALA A 90 4.12 3.21 -7.48
C ALA A 90 4.59 3.92 -8.75
N GLU A 91 4.74 5.25 -8.71
CA GLU A 91 5.26 6.04 -9.84
C GLU A 91 6.67 5.61 -10.25
N GLY A 92 7.56 5.31 -9.28
CA GLY A 92 8.91 4.84 -9.55
C GLY A 92 8.93 3.45 -10.19
N MET A 93 8.06 2.54 -9.73
CA MET A 93 7.92 1.20 -10.28
C MET A 93 7.34 1.24 -11.70
N GLU A 94 6.30 2.05 -11.93
CA GLU A 94 5.69 2.22 -13.24
C GLU A 94 6.68 2.79 -14.26
N LYS A 95 7.40 3.86 -13.89
CA LYS A 95 8.47 4.43 -14.73
C LYS A 95 9.58 3.44 -15.02
N GLY A 96 10.06 2.73 -13.98
CA GLY A 96 11.11 1.73 -14.15
C GLY A 96 10.70 0.57 -15.07
N LEU A 97 9.45 0.13 -14.97
CA LEU A 97 8.91 -0.91 -15.85
C LEU A 97 8.75 -0.41 -17.29
N ALA A 98 8.18 0.79 -17.47
CA ALA A 98 7.99 1.39 -18.78
C ALA A 98 9.33 1.59 -19.51
N GLU A 99 10.30 2.22 -18.85
CA GLU A 99 11.63 2.42 -19.42
C GLU A 99 12.36 1.10 -19.71
N GLY A 100 12.24 0.11 -18.81
CA GLY A 100 12.84 -1.19 -18.99
C GLY A 100 12.26 -1.95 -20.19
N MET A 101 10.94 -1.86 -20.38
CA MET A 101 10.24 -2.48 -21.50
C MET A 101 10.58 -1.79 -22.83
N GLU A 102 10.58 -0.45 -22.85
CA GLU A 102 10.93 0.33 -24.05
C GLU A 102 12.36 0.04 -24.51
N LYS A 103 13.34 0.17 -23.60
CA LYS A 103 14.76 -0.12 -23.90
C LYS A 103 14.96 -1.58 -24.33
N GLY A 104 14.28 -2.51 -23.65
CA GLY A 104 14.34 -3.94 -23.97
C GLY A 104 13.80 -4.25 -25.37
N MET A 105 12.67 -3.62 -25.74
CA MET A 105 12.05 -3.79 -27.04
C MET A 105 12.89 -3.16 -28.16
N GLU A 106 13.40 -1.96 -27.95
CA GLU A 106 14.25 -1.26 -28.93
C GLU A 106 15.53 -2.05 -29.22
N MET A 107 16.28 -2.44 -28.19
CA MET A 107 17.48 -3.26 -28.34
C MET A 107 17.18 -4.64 -28.97
N GLY A 108 16.04 -5.24 -28.61
CA GLY A 108 15.61 -6.52 -29.16
C GLY A 108 15.28 -6.42 -30.65
N MET A 109 14.58 -5.36 -31.05
CA MET A 109 14.19 -5.10 -32.43
C MET A 109 15.40 -4.75 -33.30
N GLU A 110 16.31 -3.89 -32.82
CA GLU A 110 17.53 -3.52 -33.54
C GLU A 110 18.41 -4.76 -33.81
N LYS A 111 18.71 -5.54 -32.76
CA LYS A 111 19.50 -6.78 -32.90
C LYS A 111 18.80 -7.81 -33.78
N GLY A 112 17.47 -7.90 -33.69
CA GLY A 112 16.67 -8.81 -34.53
C GLY A 112 16.72 -8.42 -36.01
N LEU A 113 16.58 -7.13 -36.31
CA LEU A 113 16.61 -6.59 -37.65
C LEU A 113 18.00 -6.73 -38.27
N GLU A 114 19.05 -6.38 -37.54
CA GLU A 114 20.44 -6.49 -38.01
C GLU A 114 20.79 -7.95 -38.36
N LYS A 115 20.47 -8.89 -37.45
CA LYS A 115 20.68 -10.33 -37.72
C LYS A 115 19.85 -10.82 -38.90
N GLY A 116 18.58 -10.42 -38.98
CA GLY A 116 17.69 -10.81 -40.06
C GLY A 116 18.16 -10.29 -41.43
N LEU A 117 18.64 -9.06 -41.49
CA LEU A 117 19.18 -8.45 -42.71
C LEU A 117 20.48 -9.14 -43.12
N ALA A 118 21.41 -9.34 -42.19
CA ALA A 118 22.67 -10.04 -42.47
C ALA A 118 22.44 -11.50 -42.93
N GLU A 119 21.52 -12.23 -42.30
CA GLU A 119 21.17 -13.59 -42.71
C GLU A 119 20.48 -13.60 -44.07
N GLY A 120 19.62 -12.62 -44.35
CA GLY A 120 18.96 -12.45 -45.65
C GLY A 120 19.94 -12.16 -46.78
N GLU A 121 20.86 -11.21 -46.58
CA GLU A 121 21.92 -10.90 -47.54
C GLU A 121 22.81 -12.12 -47.80
N ARG A 122 23.20 -12.83 -46.74
CA ARG A 122 23.99 -14.07 -46.83
C ARG A 122 23.25 -15.15 -47.63
N LYS A 123 21.96 -15.39 -47.37
CA LYS A 123 21.14 -16.35 -48.11
C LYS A 123 21.05 -15.97 -49.58
N LYS A 124 20.81 -14.69 -49.88
CA LYS A 124 20.75 -14.18 -51.25
C LYS A 124 22.09 -14.36 -51.98
N SER A 125 23.21 -14.06 -51.33
CA SER A 125 24.55 -14.31 -51.90
C SER A 125 24.76 -15.79 -52.23
N ILE A 126 24.31 -16.70 -51.36
CA ILE A 126 24.38 -18.15 -51.57
C ILE A 126 23.50 -18.59 -52.75
N GLU A 127 22.28 -18.07 -52.87
CA GLU A 127 21.37 -18.36 -53.99
C GLU A 127 21.98 -17.91 -55.32
N VAL A 128 22.47 -16.67 -55.39
CA VAL A 128 23.14 -16.12 -56.58
C VAL A 128 24.39 -16.95 -56.93
N ALA A 129 25.19 -17.35 -55.94
CA ALA A 129 26.37 -18.18 -56.19
C ALA A 129 26.01 -19.54 -56.78
N ARG A 130 24.92 -20.16 -56.32
CA ARG A 130 24.41 -21.43 -56.86
C ARG A 130 23.94 -21.30 -58.31
N GLU A 131 23.25 -20.22 -58.64
CA GLU A 131 22.80 -19.97 -60.01
C GLU A 131 23.99 -19.75 -60.96
N LEU A 132 24.93 -18.87 -60.58
CA LEU A 132 26.12 -18.61 -61.38
C LEU A 132 26.99 -19.86 -61.57
N LYS A 133 27.10 -20.72 -60.54
CA LYS A 133 27.83 -22.00 -60.64
C LYS A 133 27.16 -22.95 -61.63
N LYS A 134 25.83 -23.02 -61.66
CA LYS A 134 25.06 -23.83 -62.63
C LYS A 134 25.23 -23.34 -64.06
N GLU A 135 25.36 -22.02 -64.26
CA GLU A 135 25.59 -21.41 -65.58
C GLU A 135 27.06 -21.54 -66.06
N GLY A 136 27.95 -22.12 -65.24
CA GLY A 136 29.35 -22.31 -65.60
C GLY A 136 30.20 -21.05 -65.49
N ALA A 137 29.76 -20.05 -64.70
CA ALA A 137 30.56 -18.85 -64.45
C ALA A 137 31.89 -19.19 -63.76
N ALA A 138 32.95 -18.46 -64.10
CA ALA A 138 34.27 -18.65 -63.51
C ALA A 138 34.26 -18.40 -62.00
N LEU A 139 34.98 -19.22 -61.23
CA LEU A 139 35.03 -19.16 -59.77
C LEU A 139 35.40 -17.76 -59.24
N GLU A 140 36.37 -17.10 -59.87
CA GLU A 140 36.78 -15.73 -59.51
C GLU A 140 35.65 -14.70 -59.67
N LEU A 141 34.79 -14.87 -60.68
CA LEU A 141 33.64 -14.00 -60.89
C LEU A 141 32.60 -14.22 -59.80
N ILE A 142 32.34 -15.47 -59.42
CA ILE A 142 31.38 -15.82 -58.35
C ILE A 142 31.85 -15.26 -56.99
N ILE A 143 33.14 -15.42 -56.66
CA ILE A 143 33.74 -14.87 -55.43
C ILE A 143 33.55 -13.35 -55.38
N ARG A 144 33.91 -12.65 -56.47
CA ARG A 144 33.83 -11.20 -56.56
C ARG A 144 32.39 -10.67 -56.45
N CYS A 145 31.42 -11.35 -57.07
CA CYS A 145 30.02 -10.91 -57.10
C CYS A 145 29.26 -11.22 -55.81
N THR A 146 29.54 -12.35 -55.17
CA THR A 146 28.75 -12.83 -54.01
C THR A 146 29.46 -12.60 -52.67
N LYS A 147 30.74 -12.21 -52.70
CA LYS A 147 31.63 -12.05 -51.53
C LYS A 147 31.75 -13.30 -50.65
N LEU A 148 31.43 -14.47 -51.20
CA LEU A 148 31.63 -15.77 -50.56
C LEU A 148 33.08 -16.22 -50.74
N THR A 149 33.57 -17.06 -49.84
CA THR A 149 34.90 -17.65 -49.98
C THR A 149 34.90 -18.78 -51.02
N ALA A 150 36.08 -19.12 -51.56
CA ALA A 150 36.20 -20.23 -52.49
C ALA A 150 35.70 -21.55 -51.88
N GLU A 151 36.05 -21.81 -50.62
CA GLU A 151 35.59 -23.00 -49.89
C GLU A 151 34.06 -23.06 -49.72
N GLU A 152 33.42 -21.91 -49.50
CA GLU A 152 31.96 -21.83 -49.42
C GLU A 152 31.33 -22.18 -50.77
N ILE A 153 31.85 -21.62 -51.86
CA ILE A 153 31.33 -21.86 -53.22
C ILE A 153 31.56 -23.31 -53.67
N GLU A 154 32.69 -23.93 -53.30
CA GLU A 154 32.96 -25.34 -53.61
C GLU A 154 31.97 -26.28 -52.92
N LYS A 155 31.53 -25.94 -51.70
CA LYS A 155 30.54 -26.70 -50.91
C LYS A 155 29.08 -26.50 -51.36
N LEU A 156 28.78 -25.50 -52.21
CA LEU A 156 27.44 -25.23 -52.74
C LEU A 156 27.03 -26.13 -53.90
#